data_AF-A0A2E9NTI8-F1
#
_entry.id   AF-A0A2E9NTI8-F1
#
_cell.length_a   1.000
_cell.length_b   1.000
_cell.length_c   1.000
_cell.angle_alpha   90.00
_cell.angle_beta   90.00
_cell.angle_gamma   90.00
#
_symmetry.space_group_name_H-M   'P 1'
#
loop_
_entity.id
_entity.type
_entity.pdbx_description
1 polymer ?
#
loop_
_entity_poly.entity_id
_entity_poly.type
_entity_poly.pdbx_seq_one_letter_code
_entity_poly.pdbx_strand_id
1 'polypeptide(L)' 'MVSAALGMTLNLVALGIIILADGYVLKIKTFTIAGKEAYFENMDFLAKEAYLVITYEAFCGLAPIIGAPTRPAAY' A
#
# COMPACT_ATOMS: atom_id res chain seq x y z
N MET A 1 7.82 -18.43 -25.17
CA MET A 1 7.00 -17.21 -24.95
C MET A 1 6.46 -17.28 -23.53
N VAL A 2 6.69 -16.27 -22.70
CA VAL A 2 6.03 -16.18 -21.39
C VAL A 2 4.53 -16.03 -21.67
N SER A 3 3.71 -16.87 -21.04
CA SER A 3 2.25 -16.79 -21.17
C SER A 3 1.75 -15.43 -20.67
N ALA A 4 0.79 -14.82 -21.36
CA ALA A 4 0.19 -13.55 -20.95
C ALA A 4 -0.37 -13.61 -19.50
N ALA A 5 -0.89 -14.77 -19.10
CA ALA A 5 -1.35 -15.02 -17.73
C ALA A 5 -0.21 -14.91 -16.72
N LEU A 6 0.96 -15.50 -17.03
CA LEU A 6 2.13 -15.46 -16.16
C LEU A 6 2.67 -14.02 -16.04
N GLY A 7 2.70 -13.27 -17.15
CA GLY A 7 3.09 -11.85 -17.13
C GLY A 7 2.16 -10.99 -16.27
N MET A 8 0.84 -11.24 -16.33
CA MET A 8 -0.14 -10.54 -15.50
C MET A 8 0.04 -10.87 -14.01
N THR A 9 0.23 -12.14 -13.65
CA THR A 9 0.49 -12.55 -12.26
C THR A 9 1.76 -11.91 -11.70
N LEU A 10 2.85 -11.92 -12.48
CA LEU A 10 4.10 -11.27 -12.10
C LEU A 10 3.92 -9.77 -11.83
N ASN A 11 3.18 -9.07 -12.68
CA ASN A 11 2.90 -7.65 -12.48
C ASN A 11 2.07 -7.38 -11.22
N LEU A 12 1.05 -8.19 -10.94
CA LEU A 12 0.22 -8.05 -9.74
C LEU A 12 1.02 -8.28 -8.46
N VAL A 13 1.84 -9.33 -8.44
CA VAL A 13 2.72 -9.63 -7.30
C VAL A 13 3.75 -8.51 -7.11
N ALA A 14 4.38 -8.05 -8.18
CA ALA A 14 5.35 -6.95 -8.11
C ALA A 14 4.70 -5.66 -7.59
N LEU A 15 3.51 -5.31 -8.09
CA LEU A 15 2.74 -4.16 -7.61
C LEU A 15 2.40 -4.29 -6.12
N GLY A 16 1.95 -5.46 -5.68
CA GLY A 16 1.65 -5.72 -4.28
C GLY A 16 2.86 -5.55 -3.36
N ILE A 17 4.02 -6.06 -3.79
CA ILE A 17 5.28 -5.90 -3.07
C ILE A 17 5.68 -4.43 -2.96
N ILE A 18 5.54 -3.65 -4.04
CA ILE A 18 5.87 -2.22 -4.04
C ILE A 18 4.97 -1.46 -3.06
N ILE A 19 3.66 -1.72 -3.09
CA ILE A 19 2.70 -1.07 -2.18
C ILE A 19 2.99 -1.47 -0.73
N LEU A 20 3.33 -2.73 -0.46
CA LEU A 20 3.74 -3.17 0.88
C LEU A 20 5.04 -2.51 1.34
N ALA A 21 6.02 -2.35 0.46
CA ALA A 21 7.25 -1.64 0.79
C ALA A 21 6.95 -0.18 1.16
N ASP A 22 6.07 0.48 0.42
CA ASP A 22 5.66 1.85 0.72
C ASP A 22 4.87 1.96 2.05
N GLY A 23 3.84 1.14 2.23
CA GLY A 23 3.00 1.18 3.44
C GLY A 23 3.72 0.68 4.70
N TYR A 24 4.38 -0.48 4.64
CA TYR A 24 5.00 -1.10 5.81
C TYR A 24 6.43 -0.60 6.05
N VAL A 25 7.30 -0.65 5.05
CA VAL A 25 8.71 -0.29 5.26
C VAL A 25 8.84 1.21 5.45
N LEU A 26 8.33 2.01 4.52
CA LEU A 26 8.50 3.46 4.62
C LEU A 26 7.65 4.06 5.75
N LYS A 27 6.33 3.84 5.79
CA LYS A 27 5.50 4.55 6.78
C LYS A 27 5.63 4.02 8.19
N ILE A 28 5.76 2.71 8.40
CA ILE A 28 5.84 2.13 9.75
C ILE A 28 7.28 2.04 10.25
N LYS A 29 8.21 1.48 9.46
CA LYS A 29 9.58 1.25 9.94
C LYS A 29 10.51 2.45 9.79
N THR A 30 10.38 3.23 8.72
CA THR A 30 11.29 4.36 8.45
C THR A 30 10.78 5.66 9.06
N PHE A 31 9.57 6.08 8.70
CA PHE A 31 9.00 7.35 9.17
C PHE A 31 8.32 7.23 10.53
N THR A 32 7.96 6.01 10.95
CA THR A 32 7.14 5.72 12.13
C THR A 32 5.72 6.31 12.04
N ILE A 33 4.82 5.79 12.87
CA ILE A 33 3.44 6.28 12.94
C ILE A 33 3.43 7.77 13.34
N ALA A 34 4.19 8.14 14.37
CA ALA A 34 4.28 9.52 14.85
C ALA A 34 4.80 10.49 13.77
N GLY A 35 5.82 10.08 13.00
CA GLY A 35 6.32 10.89 11.89
C GLY A 35 5.29 11.06 10.78
N LYS A 36 4.40 10.08 10.57
CA LYS A 36 3.29 10.23 9.63
C LYS A 36 2.14 11.07 10.17
N GLU A 37 1.77 10.97 11.44
CA GLU A 37 0.80 11.88 12.05
C GLU A 37 1.25 13.34 11.86
N ALA A 38 2.51 13.64 12.21
CA ALA A 38 3.08 14.98 12.03
C ALA A 38 3.09 15.42 10.55
N TYR A 39 3.35 14.52 9.60
CA TYR A 39 3.27 14.83 8.17
C TYR A 39 1.86 15.23 7.73
N PHE A 40 0.83 14.51 8.19
CA PHE A 40 -0.57 14.82 7.86
C PHE A 40 -1.02 16.13 8.51
N GLU A 41 -0.63 16.38 9.76
CA GLU A 41 -0.93 17.63 10.45
C GLU A 41 -0.32 18.85 9.74
N ASN A 42 0.90 18.72 9.19
CA ASN A 42 1.53 19.78 8.38
C ASN A 42 0.81 20.06 7.06
N MET A 43 -0.04 19.14 6.60
CA MET A 43 -0.85 19.28 5.40
C MET A 43 -2.32 19.64 5.73
N ASP A 44 -2.60 20.07 6.95
CA ASP A 44 -3.95 20.39 7.47
C ASP A 44 -4.92 19.18 7.47
N PHE A 45 -4.37 17.97 7.47
CA PHE A 45 -5.13 16.72 7.61
C PHE A 45 -5.18 16.27 9.07
N LEU A 46 -6.16 15.42 9.41
CA LEU A 46 -6.24 14.86 10.77
C LEU A 46 -5.26 13.70 10.92
N ALA A 47 -4.59 13.59 12.08
CA ALA A 47 -3.71 12.47 12.41
C ALA A 47 -4.35 11.08 12.19
N LYS A 48 -5.67 10.97 12.42
CA LYS A 48 -6.45 9.72 12.16
C LYS A 48 -6.38 9.24 10.71
N GLU A 49 -6.18 10.15 9.76
CA GLU A 49 -6.12 9.84 8.33
C GLU A 49 -4.82 9.11 7.96
N ALA A 50 -3.74 9.33 8.74
CA ALA A 50 -2.50 8.57 8.60
C ALA A 50 -2.72 7.06 8.85
N TYR A 51 -3.51 6.70 9.85
CA TYR A 51 -3.85 5.30 10.14
C TYR A 51 -4.70 4.66 9.06
N LEU A 52 -5.67 5.41 8.51
CA LEU A 52 -6.48 4.94 7.40
C LEU A 52 -5.61 4.63 6.19
N VAL A 53 -4.71 5.55 5.81
CA VAL A 53 -3.80 5.37 4.67
C VAL A 53 -2.88 4.16 4.86
N ILE A 54 -2.23 4.03 6.03
CA ILE A 54 -1.35 2.89 6.33
C ILE A 54 -2.11 1.57 6.23
N THR A 55 -3.32 1.52 6.80
CA THR A 55 -4.16 0.32 6.77
C THR A 55 -4.57 -0.02 5.35
N TYR A 56 -5.00 0.97 4.58
CA TYR A 56 -5.45 0.80 3.21
C TYR A 56 -4.33 0.32 2.31
N GLU A 57 -3.15 0.90 2.41
CA GLU A 57 -1.96 0.47 1.65
C GLU A 57 -1.54 -0.95 2.01
N ALA A 58 -1.59 -1.34 3.28
CA ALA A 58 -1.31 -2.72 3.67
C ALA A 58 -2.28 -3.72 3.02
N PHE A 59 -3.59 -3.42 3.02
CA PHE A 59 -4.60 -4.24 2.35
C PHE A 59 -4.42 -4.24 0.82
N CYS A 60 -4.15 -3.07 0.22
CA CYS A 60 -3.91 -2.92 -1.22
C CYS A 60 -2.66 -3.66 -1.68
N GLY A 61 -1.62 -3.74 -0.84
CA GLY A 61 -0.39 -4.45 -1.18
C GLY A 61 -0.53 -5.96 -1.03
N LEU A 62 -1.32 -6.45 -0.07
CA LEU A 62 -1.58 -7.88 0.12
C LEU A 62 -2.55 -8.44 -0.93
N ALA A 63 -3.61 -7.70 -1.28
CA ALA A 63 -4.66 -8.14 -2.19
C ALA A 63 -4.15 -8.72 -3.53
N PRO A 64 -3.29 -8.03 -4.32
CA PRO A 64 -2.84 -8.54 -5.61
C PRO A 64 -1.85 -9.70 -5.48
N ILE A 65 -1.17 -9.84 -4.33
CA ILE A 65 -0.27 -10.98 -4.07
C ILE A 65 -1.09 -12.26 -3.90
N ILE A 66 -2.22 -12.19 -3.20
CA ILE A 66 -3.10 -13.35 -2.97
C ILE A 66 -4.13 -13.55 -4.10
N GLY A 67 -4.09 -12.73 -5.15
CA GLY A 67 -5.03 -12.79 -6.28
C GLY A 67 -6.42 -12.21 -5.98
N ALA A 68 -6.57 -11.42 -4.92
CA ALA A 68 -7.80 -10.72 -4.60
C ALA A 68 -7.97 -9.46 -5.47
N PRO A 69 -9.22 -9.09 -5.85
CA PRO A 69 -9.46 -7.91 -6.65
C PRO A 69 -9.14 -6.64 -5.86
N THR A 70 -8.30 -5.77 -6.44
CA THR A 70 -7.88 -4.48 -5.86
C THR A 70 -8.80 -3.32 -6.22
N ARG A 71 -9.80 -3.52 -7.09
CA ARG A 71 -10.71 -2.47 -7.56
C ARG A 71 -11.51 -1.74 -6.45
N PRO A 72 -11.92 -2.38 -5.33
CA PRO A 72 -12.52 -1.67 -4.21
C PRO A 72 -11.55 -0.71 -3.52
N ALA A 73 -10.25 -0.90 -3.73
CA ALA A 73 -9.15 -0.16 -3.13
C ALA A 73 -8.63 0.99 -4.04
N ALA A 74 -9.28 1.22 -5.18
CA ALA A 74 -8.87 2.22 -6.17
C ALA A 74 -9.85 3.42 -6.24
N TYR A 75 -10.82 3.48 -5.34
CA TYR A 75 -11.82 4.54 -5.19
C TYR A 75 -11.74 5.13 -3.80
#